data_AF-A0AAV0U3T2-F1
#
_entry.id   AF-A0AAV0U3T2-F1
#
_cell.length_a   1.000
_cell.length_b   1.000
_cell.length_c   1.000
_cell.angle_alpha   90.00
_cell.angle_beta   90.00
_cell.angle_gamma   90.00
#
_symmetry.space_group_name_H-M   'P 1'
#
loop_
_entity.id
_entity.type
_entity.pdbx_description
1 polymer ?
#
loop_
_entity_poly.entity_id
_entity_poly.type
_entity_poly.pdbx_seq_one_letter_code
_entity_poly.pdbx_strand_id
1 'polypeptide(L)'
;MAVVTVTVRASSRGYYEHFSRLETETAELAKQIVQLAAENKLTRLRKNQEQQLAQLREAQKQSFRQAQLIESNQQDVENVLSVIRSALASGLDWRGLEELVKYEQKNGNPVASLIHKLDLEHNRVALLLCDDDESDEDEYGGDGTGEEDRQAHIIWIDLSLSTLANAREVYTKKKKAGAKAIKASEATDKAIALAEKTTLKTLEKQQTKRNVIYQRRKALWFEKFHWFLTSEKNLVVAGKDAH
;
A
#
# COMPACT_ATOMS: atom_id res chain seq x y z
N MET A 1 -9.66 -75.32 29.30
CA MET A 1 -9.63 -73.91 28.86
C MET A 1 -10.18 -73.05 29.99
N ALA A 2 -9.35 -72.23 30.63
CA ALA A 2 -9.82 -71.28 31.64
C ALA A 2 -10.39 -70.04 30.93
N VAL A 3 -11.70 -69.80 31.08
CA VAL A 3 -12.36 -68.60 30.57
C VAL A 3 -12.31 -67.55 31.68
N VAL A 4 -11.53 -66.50 31.49
CA VAL A 4 -11.45 -65.38 32.43
C VAL A 4 -12.46 -64.32 31.99
N THR A 5 -13.49 -64.10 32.80
CA THR A 5 -14.51 -63.07 32.55
C THR A 5 -14.12 -61.80 33.29
N VAL A 6 -13.89 -60.70 32.55
CA VAL A 6 -13.59 -59.37 33.14
C VAL A 6 -14.73 -58.43 32.80
N THR A 7 -15.39 -57.86 33.82
CA THR A 7 -16.48 -56.89 33.65
C THR A 7 -15.91 -55.47 33.55
N VAL A 8 -16.09 -54.81 32.41
CA VAL A 8 -15.73 -53.39 32.22
C VAL A 8 -16.99 -52.61 31.82
N ARG A 9 -17.41 -51.65 32.66
CA ARG A 9 -18.52 -50.73 32.34
C ARG A 9 -18.02 -49.61 31.42
N ALA A 10 -18.35 -49.67 30.14
CA ALA A 10 -17.98 -48.63 29.16
C ALA A 10 -19.06 -47.52 29.09
N SER A 11 -18.78 -46.34 29.66
CA SER A 11 -19.54 -45.11 29.42
C SER A 11 -18.71 -44.17 28.54
N SER A 12 -18.58 -44.49 27.26
CA SER A 12 -17.59 -43.84 26.40
C SER A 12 -18.19 -43.12 25.20
N ARG A 13 -19.45 -43.40 24.82
CA ARG A 13 -20.04 -42.94 23.56
C ARG A 13 -20.29 -41.41 23.51
N GLY A 14 -20.94 -40.84 24.54
CA GLY A 14 -21.21 -39.39 24.59
C GLY A 14 -19.96 -38.52 24.82
N TYR A 15 -18.94 -39.08 25.46
CA TYR A 15 -17.63 -38.41 25.60
C TYR A 15 -16.97 -38.28 24.23
N TYR A 16 -16.88 -39.36 23.44
CA TYR A 16 -16.26 -39.29 22.11
C TYR A 16 -16.99 -38.35 21.15
N GLU A 17 -18.33 -38.29 21.19
CA GLU A 17 -19.11 -37.38 20.33
C GLU A 17 -18.83 -35.90 20.67
N HIS A 18 -18.72 -35.56 21.95
CA HIS A 18 -18.39 -34.20 22.38
C HIS A 18 -16.97 -33.78 21.98
N PHE A 19 -15.98 -34.64 22.18
CA PHE A 19 -14.58 -34.37 21.78
C PHE A 19 -14.44 -34.29 20.25
N SER A 20 -15.13 -35.18 19.52
CA SER A 20 -15.17 -35.12 18.06
C SER A 20 -15.75 -33.79 17.56
N ARG A 21 -16.80 -33.26 18.21
CA ARG A 21 -17.38 -31.97 17.83
C ARG A 21 -16.44 -30.79 18.10
N LEU A 22 -15.78 -30.77 19.26
CA LEU A 22 -14.78 -29.74 19.57
C LEU A 22 -13.60 -29.77 18.60
N GLU A 23 -13.14 -30.95 18.21
CA GLU A 23 -12.06 -31.11 17.23
C GLU A 23 -12.50 -30.62 15.83
N THR A 24 -13.75 -30.87 15.42
CA THR A 24 -14.26 -30.32 14.16
C THR A 24 -14.37 -28.80 14.20
N GLU A 25 -14.92 -28.23 15.28
CA GLU A 25 -15.08 -26.78 15.44
C GLU A 25 -13.71 -26.08 15.47
N THR A 26 -12.73 -26.65 16.19
CA THR A 26 -11.37 -26.10 16.24
C THR A 26 -10.64 -26.20 14.90
N ALA A 27 -10.82 -27.29 14.15
CA ALA A 27 -10.26 -27.45 12.81
C ALA A 27 -10.88 -26.48 11.79
N GLU A 28 -12.19 -26.23 11.88
CA GLU A 28 -12.90 -25.25 11.05
C GLU A 28 -12.43 -23.82 11.33
N LEU A 29 -12.29 -23.46 12.60
CA LEU A 29 -11.74 -22.15 12.99
C LEU A 29 -10.31 -21.96 12.50
N ALA A 30 -9.45 -22.99 12.63
CA ALA A 30 -8.09 -22.93 12.11
C ALA A 30 -8.05 -22.72 10.59
N LYS A 31 -8.94 -23.38 9.85
CA LYS A 31 -9.10 -23.20 8.40
C LYS A 31 -9.54 -21.77 8.06
N GLN A 32 -10.54 -21.24 8.77
CA GLN A 32 -11.02 -19.87 8.57
C GLN A 32 -9.94 -18.83 8.87
N ILE A 33 -9.18 -19.00 9.96
CA ILE A 33 -8.08 -18.10 10.31
C ILE A 33 -7.03 -18.06 9.20
N VAL A 34 -6.65 -19.21 8.64
CA VAL A 34 -5.67 -19.25 7.54
C VAL A 34 -6.24 -18.61 6.27
N GLN A 35 -7.51 -18.85 5.94
CA GLN A 35 -8.18 -18.22 4.79
C GLN A 35 -8.19 -16.70 4.94
N LEU A 36 -8.65 -16.19 6.08
CA LEU A 36 -8.66 -14.75 6.39
C LEU A 36 -7.25 -14.16 6.37
N ALA A 37 -6.25 -14.86 6.90
CA ALA A 37 -4.87 -14.40 6.85
C ALA A 37 -4.32 -14.31 5.41
N ALA A 38 -4.67 -15.28 4.55
CA ALA A 38 -4.29 -15.27 3.14
C ALA A 38 -4.98 -14.13 2.37
N GLU A 39 -6.29 -13.94 2.58
CA GLU A 39 -7.06 -12.83 2.00
C GLU A 39 -6.51 -11.48 2.44
N ASN A 40 -6.27 -11.30 3.74
CA ASN A 40 -5.70 -10.08 4.30
C ASN A 40 -4.29 -9.78 3.75
N LYS A 41 -3.49 -10.81 3.45
CA LYS A 41 -2.19 -10.62 2.82
C LYS A 41 -2.33 -10.10 1.39
N LEU A 42 -3.26 -10.66 0.60
CA LEU A 42 -3.52 -10.21 -0.77
C LEU A 42 -4.10 -8.79 -0.80
N THR A 43 -5.05 -8.46 0.08
CA THR A 43 -5.63 -7.11 0.15
C THR A 43 -4.58 -6.07 0.54
N ARG A 44 -3.69 -6.38 1.48
CA ARG A 44 -2.56 -5.50 1.85
C ARG A 44 -1.62 -5.25 0.67
N LEU A 45 -1.30 -6.29 -0.11
CA LEU A 45 -0.43 -6.15 -1.28
C LEU A 45 -1.09 -5.26 -2.36
N ARG A 46 -2.37 -5.48 -2.66
CA ARG A 46 -3.12 -4.67 -3.63
C ARG A 46 -3.24 -3.21 -3.17
N LYS A 47 -3.56 -2.97 -1.91
CA LYS A 47 -3.63 -1.62 -1.35
C LYS A 47 -2.29 -0.89 -1.42
N ASN A 48 -1.18 -1.59 -1.15
CA ASN A 48 0.15 -1.00 -1.27
C ASN A 48 0.48 -0.63 -2.73
N GLN A 49 0.18 -1.53 -3.68
CA GLN A 49 0.30 -1.23 -5.11
C GLN A 49 -0.49 0.01 -5.50
N GLU A 50 -1.76 0.08 -5.09
CA GLU A 50 -2.64 1.21 -5.40
C GLU A 50 -2.09 2.52 -4.83
N GLN A 51 -1.62 2.51 -3.59
CA GLN A 51 -1.00 3.68 -2.96
C GLN A 51 0.27 4.13 -3.69
N GLN A 52 1.14 3.20 -4.08
CA GLN A 52 2.35 3.53 -4.84
C GLN A 52 2.01 4.12 -6.21
N LEU A 53 1.04 3.55 -6.92
CA LEU A 53 0.58 4.07 -8.20
C LEU A 53 -0.10 5.44 -8.07
N ALA A 54 -0.88 5.65 -7.02
CA ALA A 54 -1.49 6.93 -6.72
C ALA A 54 -0.42 8.02 -6.48
N GLN A 55 0.60 7.73 -5.67
CA GLN A 55 1.72 8.65 -5.43
C GLN A 55 2.48 9.00 -6.70
N LEU A 56 2.75 8.00 -7.56
CA LEU A 56 3.45 8.24 -8.84
C LEU A 56 2.60 9.05 -9.83
N ARG A 57 1.28 8.81 -9.86
CA ARG A 57 0.33 9.59 -10.66
C ARG A 57 0.22 11.03 -10.16
N GLU A 58 0.17 11.21 -8.85
CA GLU A 58 0.12 12.53 -8.24
C GLU A 58 1.39 13.34 -8.54
N ALA A 59 2.57 12.73 -8.39
CA ALA A 59 3.83 13.35 -8.78
C ALA A 59 3.87 13.73 -10.28
N GLN A 60 3.26 12.91 -11.15
CA GLN A 60 3.14 13.20 -12.57
C GLN A 60 2.21 14.40 -12.83
N LYS A 61 1.05 14.45 -12.16
CA LYS A 61 0.09 15.56 -12.25
C LYS A 61 0.72 16.87 -11.74
N GLN A 62 1.37 16.84 -10.59
CA GLN A 62 2.06 17.99 -10.03
C GLN A 62 3.16 18.49 -10.96
N SER A 63 4.00 17.59 -11.49
CA SER A 63 5.01 17.98 -12.48
C SER A 63 4.37 18.60 -13.73
N PHE A 64 3.23 18.07 -14.18
CA PHE A 64 2.54 18.62 -15.34
C PHE A 64 2.01 20.04 -15.06
N ARG A 65 1.29 20.23 -13.95
CA ARG A 65 0.76 21.53 -13.54
C ARG A 65 1.89 22.55 -13.36
N GLN A 66 2.98 22.17 -12.69
CA GLN A 66 4.15 23.03 -12.55
C GLN A 66 4.73 23.47 -13.90
N ALA A 67 4.83 22.55 -14.86
CA ALA A 67 5.33 22.88 -16.19
C ALA A 67 4.39 23.84 -16.94
N GLN A 68 3.07 23.62 -16.84
CA GLN A 68 2.07 24.52 -17.44
C GLN A 68 2.15 25.91 -16.83
N LEU A 69 2.25 26.03 -15.51
CA LEU A 69 2.36 27.32 -14.83
C LEU A 69 3.60 28.09 -15.26
N ILE A 70 4.74 27.42 -15.45
CA ILE A 70 5.96 28.03 -15.98
C ILE A 70 5.75 28.54 -17.43
N GLU A 71 5.01 27.79 -18.26
CA GLU A 71 4.72 28.17 -19.64
C GLU A 71 3.74 29.33 -19.73
N SER A 72 2.67 29.33 -18.92
CA SER A 72 1.69 30.43 -18.88
C SER A 72 2.33 31.73 -18.37
N ASN A 73 3.18 31.65 -17.35
CA ASN A 73 3.84 32.80 -16.72
C ASN A 73 5.23 33.08 -17.33
N GLN A 74 5.46 32.69 -18.59
CA GLN A 74 6.81 32.66 -19.17
C GLN A 74 7.54 34.02 -19.10
N GLN A 75 6.83 35.10 -19.43
CA GLN A 75 7.43 36.43 -19.48
C GLN A 75 7.90 36.90 -18.10
N ASP A 76 7.09 36.66 -17.08
CA ASP A 76 7.38 37.08 -15.71
C ASP A 76 8.52 36.29 -15.10
N VAL A 77 8.56 34.98 -15.33
CA VAL A 77 9.68 34.13 -14.90
C VAL A 77 10.99 34.59 -15.56
N GLU A 78 10.98 34.92 -16.86
CA GLU A 78 12.18 35.39 -17.55
C GLU A 78 12.63 36.77 -17.05
N ASN A 79 11.69 37.67 -16.73
CA ASN A 79 11.98 38.95 -16.11
C ASN A 79 12.67 38.77 -14.74
N VAL A 80 12.14 37.89 -13.89
CA VAL A 80 12.75 37.55 -12.59
C VAL A 80 14.17 37.01 -12.78
N LEU A 81 14.35 36.06 -13.72
CA LEU A 81 15.65 35.48 -14.01
C LEU A 81 16.66 36.54 -14.47
N SER A 82 16.24 37.47 -15.33
CA SER A 82 17.08 38.56 -15.83
C SER A 82 17.51 39.51 -14.70
N VAL A 83 16.57 39.92 -13.84
CA VAL A 83 16.84 40.81 -12.69
C VAL A 83 17.79 40.14 -11.70
N ILE A 84 17.56 38.88 -11.34
CA ILE A 84 18.44 38.16 -10.41
C ILE A 84 19.83 37.98 -11.02
N ARG A 85 19.93 37.54 -12.29
CA ARG A 85 21.22 37.33 -12.96
C ARG A 85 22.01 38.63 -13.09
N SER A 86 21.37 39.74 -13.43
CA SER A 86 22.02 41.05 -13.52
C SER A 86 22.52 41.54 -12.15
N ALA A 87 21.75 41.34 -11.08
CA ALA A 87 22.18 41.65 -9.73
C ALA A 87 23.34 40.77 -9.25
N LEU A 88 23.39 39.50 -9.66
CA LEU A 88 24.54 38.63 -9.38
C LEU A 88 25.76 39.04 -10.21
N ALA A 89 25.57 39.45 -11.47
CA ALA A 89 26.65 39.91 -12.34
C ALA A 89 27.28 41.24 -11.87
N SER A 90 26.52 42.08 -11.16
CA SER A 90 27.07 43.31 -10.57
C SER A 90 27.93 43.06 -9.31
N GLY A 91 28.04 41.80 -8.87
CA GLY A 91 28.83 41.43 -7.70
C GLY A 91 28.10 41.62 -6.37
N LEU A 92 26.78 41.72 -6.39
CA LEU A 92 25.96 41.79 -5.18
C LEU A 92 26.08 40.49 -4.39
N ASP A 93 26.29 40.59 -3.09
CA ASP A 93 26.39 39.43 -2.21
C ASP A 93 25.00 38.85 -1.90
N TRP A 94 24.98 37.59 -1.44
CA TRP A 94 23.73 36.85 -1.23
C TRP A 94 22.78 37.52 -0.24
N ARG A 95 23.31 38.12 0.82
CA ARG A 95 22.52 38.83 1.82
C ARG A 95 21.97 40.12 1.25
N GLY A 96 22.80 40.88 0.53
CA GLY A 96 22.37 42.08 -0.18
C GLY A 96 21.26 41.80 -1.20
N LEU A 97 21.31 40.68 -1.92
CA LEU A 97 20.25 40.31 -2.86
C LEU A 97 18.93 40.01 -2.16
N GLU A 98 18.96 39.29 -1.04
CA GLU A 98 17.75 38.99 -0.27
C GLU A 98 17.14 40.26 0.34
N GLU A 99 17.98 41.16 0.85
CA GLU A 99 17.54 42.47 1.36
C GLU A 99 16.94 43.35 0.25
N LEU A 100 17.57 43.37 -0.92
CA LEU A 100 17.08 44.08 -2.10
C LEU A 100 15.72 43.54 -2.54
N VAL A 101 15.56 42.23 -2.64
CA VAL A 101 14.28 41.62 -3.02
C VAL A 101 13.19 41.96 -2.01
N LYS A 102 13.47 41.90 -0.70
CA LYS A 102 12.52 42.30 0.34
C LYS A 102 12.16 43.78 0.27
N TYR A 103 13.12 44.63 -0.09
CA TYR A 103 12.88 46.07 -0.27
C TYR A 103 11.99 46.34 -1.48
N GLU A 104 12.29 45.73 -2.64
CA GLU A 104 11.50 45.84 -3.86
C GLU A 104 10.08 45.28 -3.70
N GLN A 105 9.92 44.20 -2.94
CA GLN A 105 8.61 43.64 -2.58
C GLN A 105 7.76 44.64 -1.79
N LYS A 106 8.35 45.34 -0.81
CA LYS A 106 7.65 46.37 -0.02
C LYS A 106 7.25 47.58 -0.87
N ASN A 107 8.02 47.88 -1.90
CA ASN A 107 7.72 48.96 -2.85
C ASN A 107 6.65 48.56 -3.88
N GLY A 108 6.15 47.32 -3.84
CA GLY A 108 5.10 46.84 -4.73
C GLY A 108 5.60 46.48 -6.13
N ASN A 109 6.87 46.14 -6.28
CA ASN A 109 7.41 45.70 -7.56
C ASN A 109 6.80 44.34 -7.96
N PRO A 110 6.08 44.24 -9.10
CA PRO A 110 5.36 43.03 -9.49
C PRO A 110 6.31 41.84 -9.71
N VAL A 111 7.51 42.07 -10.22
CA VAL A 111 8.52 41.03 -10.46
C VAL A 111 9.06 40.49 -9.13
N ALA A 112 9.29 41.39 -8.16
CA ALA A 112 9.81 40.99 -6.85
C ALA A 112 8.75 40.23 -6.03
N SER A 113 7.47 40.58 -6.18
CA SER A 113 6.35 39.91 -5.50
C SER A 113 6.18 38.43 -5.88
N LEU A 114 6.64 38.05 -7.07
CA LEU A 114 6.66 36.64 -7.50
C LEU A 114 7.71 35.82 -6.75
N ILE A 115 8.75 36.44 -6.20
CA ILE A 115 9.85 35.73 -5.54
C ILE A 115 9.43 35.33 -4.13
N HIS A 116 9.30 34.03 -3.89
CA HIS A 116 9.02 33.50 -2.55
C HIS A 116 10.28 33.32 -1.73
N LYS A 117 11.30 32.66 -2.31
CA LYS A 117 12.54 32.31 -1.61
C LYS A 117 13.71 32.18 -2.58
N LEU A 118 14.87 32.65 -2.17
CA LEU A 118 16.13 32.47 -2.90
C LEU A 118 16.92 31.29 -2.28
N ASP A 119 17.47 30.41 -3.11
CA ASP A 119 18.37 29.32 -2.70
C ASP A 119 19.55 29.28 -3.68
N LEU A 120 20.50 30.18 -3.43
CA LEU A 120 21.62 30.44 -4.32
C LEU A 120 22.74 29.42 -4.18
N GLU A 121 22.78 28.67 -3.07
CA GLU A 121 23.67 27.50 -2.91
C GLU A 121 23.40 26.44 -3.98
N HIS A 122 22.12 26.24 -4.32
CA HIS A 122 21.68 25.33 -5.38
C HIS A 122 21.35 26.07 -6.69
N ASN A 123 21.73 27.35 -6.80
CA ASN A 123 21.48 28.20 -7.96
C ASN A 123 20.01 28.20 -8.42
N ARG A 124 19.05 28.29 -7.49
CA ARG A 124 17.61 28.24 -7.78
C ARG A 124 16.82 29.30 -7.00
N VAL A 125 15.67 29.68 -7.56
CA VAL A 125 14.70 30.59 -6.93
C VAL A 125 13.33 29.92 -6.88
N ALA A 126 12.63 30.07 -5.77
CA ALA A 126 11.23 29.67 -5.65
C ALA A 126 10.33 30.84 -6.03
N LEU A 127 9.46 30.63 -7.01
CA LEU A 127 8.46 31.59 -7.46
C LEU A 127 7.07 31.16 -7.04
N LEU A 128 6.21 32.13 -6.73
CA LEU A 128 4.77 31.95 -6.59
C LEU A 128 4.13 32.22 -7.95
N LEU A 129 3.64 31.16 -8.58
CA LEU A 129 2.92 31.25 -9.85
C LEU A 129 1.46 30.82 -9.61
N CYS A 130 0.52 31.62 -10.09
CA CYS A 130 -0.91 31.32 -10.01
C CYS A 130 -1.39 30.71 -11.34
N ASP A 131 -2.42 29.89 -11.26
CA ASP A 131 -3.14 29.41 -12.44
C ASP A 131 -4.15 30.50 -12.82
N ASP A 132 -4.02 31.07 -14.02
CA ASP A 132 -4.97 32.08 -14.52
C ASP A 132 -6.29 31.42 -14.99
N ASP A 133 -6.32 30.08 -15.14
CA ASP A 133 -7.43 29.32 -15.71
C ASP A 133 -8.41 28.72 -14.66
N GLU A 134 -8.29 29.02 -13.36
CA GLU A 134 -9.36 28.72 -12.38
C GLU A 134 -10.49 29.77 -12.43
N SER A 135 -10.99 30.05 -13.64
CA SER A 135 -12.17 30.87 -13.88
C SER A 135 -13.34 29.97 -14.30
N ASP A 136 -14.37 29.91 -13.45
CA ASP A 136 -15.78 29.74 -13.82
C ASP A 136 -16.33 28.34 -14.20
N GLU A 137 -16.31 27.35 -13.30
CA GLU A 137 -17.25 26.20 -13.40
C GLU A 137 -17.97 25.80 -12.09
N ASP A 138 -17.99 26.66 -11.07
CA ASP A 138 -18.83 26.47 -9.86
C ASP A 138 -19.76 27.68 -9.63
N GLU A 139 -20.61 28.00 -10.63
CA GLU A 139 -21.71 28.96 -10.46
C GLU A 139 -22.86 28.31 -9.65
N TYR A 140 -22.75 28.30 -8.32
CA TYR A 140 -23.91 28.25 -7.41
C TYR A 140 -23.66 29.15 -6.20
N GLY A 141 -24.41 30.26 -6.16
CA GLY A 141 -24.14 31.42 -5.31
C GLY A 141 -24.25 31.26 -3.80
N GLY A 142 -23.57 32.17 -3.11
CA GLY A 142 -23.67 32.41 -1.67
C GLY A 142 -22.77 33.56 -1.23
N ASP A 143 -23.39 34.71 -1.02
CA ASP A 143 -22.86 35.97 -0.47
C ASP A 143 -21.82 35.81 0.66
N GLY A 144 -20.63 36.42 0.50
CA GLY A 144 -19.59 36.46 1.52
C GLY A 144 -18.21 36.91 1.04
N THR A 145 -18.01 38.23 0.89
CA THR A 145 -16.72 38.95 1.08
C THR A 145 -15.42 38.34 0.55
N GLY A 146 -15.00 38.78 -0.64
CA GLY A 146 -13.63 39.28 -0.93
C GLY A 146 -12.49 38.27 -1.07
N GLU A 147 -11.93 38.21 -2.29
CA GLU A 147 -10.71 37.49 -2.70
C GLU A 147 -10.88 35.97 -2.82
N GLU A 148 -11.44 35.53 -3.95
CA GLU A 148 -11.38 34.14 -4.39
C GLU A 148 -9.91 33.66 -4.37
N ASP A 149 -9.66 32.62 -3.57
CA ASP A 149 -8.36 32.01 -3.30
C ASP A 149 -7.68 31.54 -4.60
N ARG A 150 -7.03 32.45 -5.36
CA ARG A 150 -6.13 32.05 -6.45
C ARG A 150 -5.07 31.13 -5.86
N GLN A 151 -5.10 29.86 -6.25
CA GLN A 151 -4.20 28.87 -5.69
C GLN A 151 -2.76 29.11 -6.18
N ALA A 152 -1.99 29.87 -5.40
CA ALA A 152 -0.59 30.15 -5.69
C ALA A 152 0.27 28.91 -5.45
N HIS A 153 1.03 28.51 -6.47
CA HIS A 153 1.92 27.36 -6.41
C HIS A 153 3.39 27.80 -6.30
N ILE A 154 4.10 27.22 -5.32
CA ILE A 154 5.54 27.45 -5.14
C ILE A 154 6.33 26.54 -6.09
N ILE A 155 7.06 27.14 -7.03
CA ILE A 155 7.80 26.44 -8.07
C ILE A 155 9.26 26.85 -8.06
N TRP A 156 10.16 25.86 -7.98
CA TRP A 156 11.60 26.08 -8.03
C TRP A 156 12.08 26.18 -9.49
N ILE A 157 12.74 27.29 -9.80
CA ILE A 157 13.32 27.62 -11.10
C ILE A 157 14.84 27.69 -10.96
N ASP A 158 15.55 27.00 -11.85
CA ASP A 158 17.01 27.03 -11.93
C ASP A 158 17.46 28.32 -12.65
N LEU A 159 18.35 29.06 -11.98
CA LEU A 159 18.88 30.33 -12.47
C LEU A 159 19.86 30.16 -13.63
N SER A 160 20.38 28.96 -13.89
CA SER A 160 21.26 28.68 -15.04
C SER A 160 20.51 28.42 -16.34
N LEU A 161 19.21 28.12 -16.25
CA LEU A 161 18.39 27.70 -17.39
C LEU A 161 17.43 28.80 -17.83
N SER A 162 17.09 28.85 -19.11
CA SER A 162 15.98 29.71 -19.57
C SER A 162 14.64 29.21 -19.02
N THR A 163 13.62 30.07 -19.06
CA THR A 163 12.27 29.69 -18.60
C THR A 163 11.74 28.44 -19.28
N LEU A 164 11.88 28.36 -20.61
CA LEU A 164 11.49 27.17 -21.39
C LEU A 164 12.34 25.93 -21.07
N ALA A 165 13.62 26.11 -20.77
CA ALA A 165 14.48 24.99 -20.37
C ALA A 165 14.07 24.45 -18.99
N ASN A 166 13.70 25.32 -18.05
CA ASN A 166 13.11 24.92 -16.77
C ASN A 166 11.80 24.13 -16.96
N ALA A 167 10.87 24.63 -17.78
CA ALA A 167 9.64 23.90 -18.10
C ALA A 167 9.93 22.52 -18.72
N ARG A 168 10.87 22.44 -19.67
CA ARG A 168 11.31 21.18 -20.27
C ARG A 168 11.86 20.19 -19.24
N GLU A 169 12.69 20.64 -18.29
CA GLU A 169 13.19 19.78 -17.22
C GLU A 169 12.05 19.20 -16.38
N VAL A 170 11.03 20.00 -16.05
CA VAL A 170 9.83 19.53 -15.35
C VAL A 170 9.05 18.52 -16.21
N TYR A 171 8.89 18.74 -17.52
CA TYR A 171 8.31 17.75 -18.43
C TYR A 171 9.12 16.45 -18.51
N THR A 172 10.46 16.52 -18.45
CA THR A 172 11.28 15.30 -18.40
C THR A 172 11.06 14.54 -17.09
N LYS A 173 10.89 15.25 -15.95
CA LYS A 173 10.52 14.64 -14.66
C LYS A 173 9.16 13.95 -14.76
N LYS A 174 8.14 14.59 -15.38
CA LYS A 174 6.83 13.98 -15.67
C LYS A 174 6.98 12.68 -16.47
N LYS A 175 7.77 12.68 -17.56
CA LYS A 175 8.00 11.49 -18.40
C LYS A 175 8.71 10.37 -17.62
N LYS A 176 9.74 10.71 -16.83
CA LYS A 176 10.47 9.76 -15.97
C LYS A 176 9.56 9.16 -14.90
N ALA A 177 8.70 9.96 -14.26
CA ALA A 177 7.72 9.51 -13.28
C ALA A 177 6.68 8.56 -13.93
N GLY A 178 6.17 8.91 -15.11
CA GLY A 178 5.26 8.05 -15.88
C GLY A 178 5.90 6.71 -16.25
N ALA A 179 7.14 6.71 -16.74
CA ALA A 179 7.87 5.48 -17.03
C ALA A 179 8.12 4.62 -15.79
N LYS A 180 8.37 5.24 -14.63
CA LYS A 180 8.47 4.53 -13.34
C LYS A 180 7.13 3.93 -12.94
N ALA A 181 6.02 4.63 -13.14
CA ALA A 181 4.67 4.12 -12.85
C ALA A 181 4.35 2.86 -13.65
N ILE A 182 4.62 2.87 -14.95
CA ILE A 182 4.40 1.71 -15.84
C ILE A 182 5.25 0.51 -15.39
N LYS A 183 6.55 0.72 -15.16
CA LYS A 183 7.43 -0.36 -14.71
C LYS A 183 7.05 -0.89 -13.33
N ALA A 184 6.64 -0.01 -12.42
CA ALA A 184 6.18 -0.38 -11.09
C ALA A 184 4.87 -1.17 -11.15
N SER A 185 3.89 -0.78 -11.98
CA SER A 185 2.64 -1.53 -12.16
C SER A 185 2.93 -2.93 -12.69
N GLU A 186 3.72 -3.07 -13.77
CA GLU A 186 4.04 -4.38 -14.35
C GLU A 186 4.74 -5.32 -13.37
N ALA A 187 5.67 -4.79 -12.56
CA ALA A 187 6.39 -5.58 -11.57
C ALA A 187 5.48 -5.99 -10.39
N THR A 188 4.62 -5.09 -9.93
CA THR A 188 3.68 -5.35 -8.83
C THR A 188 2.55 -6.30 -9.24
N ASP A 189 2.03 -6.18 -10.46
CA ASP A 189 1.02 -7.10 -11.03
C ASP A 189 1.55 -8.54 -11.06
N LYS A 190 2.80 -8.73 -11.54
CA LYS A 190 3.45 -10.05 -11.54
C LYS A 190 3.62 -10.60 -10.13
N ALA A 191 3.97 -9.75 -9.16
CA ALA A 191 4.12 -10.16 -7.77
C ALA A 191 2.78 -10.55 -7.14
N ILE A 192 1.70 -9.83 -7.44
CA ILE A 192 0.35 -10.14 -6.96
C ILE A 192 -0.14 -11.45 -7.58
N ALA A 193 0.00 -11.64 -8.89
CA ALA A 193 -0.39 -12.89 -9.57
C ALA A 193 0.37 -14.11 -9.00
N LEU A 194 1.67 -13.96 -8.70
CA LEU A 194 2.44 -15.01 -8.04
C LEU A 194 1.93 -15.26 -6.61
N ALA A 195 1.66 -14.20 -5.84
CA ALA A 195 1.12 -14.31 -4.50
C ALA A 195 -0.22 -15.06 -4.51
N GLU A 196 -1.14 -14.71 -5.41
CA GLU A 196 -2.44 -15.37 -5.60
C GLU A 196 -2.27 -16.87 -5.91
N LYS A 197 -1.37 -17.21 -6.85
CA LYS A 197 -1.09 -18.60 -7.20
C LYS A 197 -0.52 -19.38 -6.01
N THR A 198 0.35 -18.76 -5.21
CA THR A 198 0.92 -19.41 -4.02
C THR A 198 -0.11 -19.57 -2.90
N THR A 199 -1.00 -18.59 -2.71
CA THR A 199 -2.09 -18.70 -1.72
C THR A 199 -3.07 -19.80 -2.12
N LEU A 200 -3.47 -19.89 -3.40
CA LEU A 200 -4.35 -20.95 -3.90
C LEU A 200 -3.74 -22.34 -3.65
N LYS A 201 -2.48 -22.55 -4.05
CA LYS A 201 -1.78 -23.83 -3.79
C LYS A 201 -1.66 -24.17 -2.31
N THR A 202 -1.51 -23.17 -1.44
CA THR A 202 -1.41 -23.39 0.00
C THR A 202 -2.77 -23.79 0.58
N LEU A 203 -3.85 -23.14 0.13
CA LEU A 203 -5.22 -23.48 0.51
C LEU A 203 -5.62 -24.86 0.01
N GLU A 204 -5.31 -25.21 -1.24
CA GLU A 204 -5.54 -26.55 -1.81
C GLU A 204 -4.85 -27.64 -0.99
N LYS A 205 -3.55 -27.46 -0.69
CA LYS A 205 -2.79 -28.41 0.14
C LYS A 205 -3.37 -28.56 1.55
N GLN A 206 -3.89 -27.48 2.12
CA GLN A 206 -4.58 -27.55 3.42
C GLN A 206 -5.91 -28.29 3.33
N GLN A 207 -6.65 -28.18 2.23
CA GLN A 207 -7.86 -28.96 2.00
C GLN A 207 -7.55 -30.45 1.76
N THR A 208 -6.45 -30.78 1.07
CA THR A 208 -6.06 -32.18 0.82
C THR A 208 -5.46 -32.86 2.05
N LYS A 209 -4.93 -32.10 3.01
CA LYS A 209 -4.63 -32.60 4.35
C LYS A 209 -5.96 -32.92 5.04
N ARG A 210 -6.54 -34.07 4.70
CA ARG A 210 -7.60 -34.68 5.51
C ARG A 210 -7.03 -34.83 6.91
N ASN A 211 -7.59 -34.10 7.87
CA ASN A 211 -7.51 -34.50 9.26
C ASN A 211 -8.06 -35.93 9.28
N VAL A 212 -7.21 -36.90 9.59
CA VAL A 212 -7.64 -38.27 9.80
C VAL A 212 -8.44 -38.23 11.10
N ILE A 213 -9.73 -37.89 10.99
CA ILE A 213 -10.68 -37.72 12.12
C ILE A 213 -10.85 -39.03 12.89
N TYR A 214 -10.50 -40.17 12.29
CA TYR A 214 -10.29 -41.39 13.04
C TYR A 214 -8.94 -41.29 13.75
N GLN A 215 -8.94 -40.64 14.90
CA GLN A 215 -8.02 -41.02 15.96
C GLN A 215 -8.11 -42.55 16.05
N ARG A 216 -7.08 -43.23 15.52
CA ARG A 216 -7.07 -44.70 15.43
C ARG A 216 -7.33 -45.16 16.85
N ARG A 217 -8.53 -45.70 17.12
CA ARG A 217 -8.92 -46.10 18.47
C ARG A 217 -7.73 -46.83 19.06
N LYS A 218 -7.30 -46.47 20.28
CA LYS A 218 -6.25 -47.25 20.94
C LYS A 218 -6.77 -48.69 20.94
N ALA A 219 -6.16 -49.55 20.13
CA ALA A 219 -6.57 -50.93 20.02
C ALA A 219 -6.55 -51.46 21.44
N LEU A 220 -7.73 -51.82 21.94
CA LEU A 220 -7.84 -52.33 23.29
C LEU A 220 -7.02 -53.62 23.33
N TRP A 221 -6.34 -53.88 24.43
CA TRP A 221 -5.38 -54.99 24.53
C TRP A 221 -6.00 -56.34 24.14
N PHE A 222 -7.30 -56.50 24.36
CA PHE A 222 -8.06 -57.71 24.04
C PHE A 222 -8.35 -57.88 22.54
N GLU A 223 -8.26 -56.82 21.73
CA GLU A 223 -8.50 -56.89 20.26
C GLU A 223 -7.43 -57.72 19.53
N LYS A 224 -6.32 -58.05 20.21
CA LYS A 224 -5.29 -58.96 19.72
C LYS A 224 -5.77 -60.43 19.66
N PHE A 225 -6.81 -60.77 20.41
CA PHE A 225 -7.34 -62.12 20.59
C PHE A 225 -8.67 -62.31 19.84
N HIS A 226 -9.21 -63.53 19.82
CA HIS A 226 -10.61 -63.71 19.41
C HIS A 226 -11.51 -63.22 20.55
N TRP A 227 -12.33 -62.21 20.30
CA TRP A 227 -13.18 -61.64 21.35
C TRP A 227 -14.57 -61.29 20.83
N PHE A 228 -15.55 -61.32 21.72
CA PHE A 228 -16.90 -60.83 21.47
C PHE A 228 -17.54 -60.32 22.76
N LEU A 229 -18.62 -59.54 22.63
CA LEU A 229 -19.45 -59.10 23.75
C LEU A 229 -20.72 -59.94 23.80
N THR A 230 -21.09 -60.44 24.98
CA THR A 230 -22.39 -61.09 25.18
C THR A 230 -23.50 -60.05 25.23
N SER A 231 -24.77 -60.49 25.09
CA SER A 231 -25.96 -59.64 25.25
C SER A 231 -26.00 -58.94 26.62
N GLU A 232 -25.38 -59.52 27.64
CA GLU A 232 -25.21 -58.98 28.99
C GLU A 232 -24.02 -58.01 29.14
N LYS A 233 -23.35 -57.65 28.03
CA LYS A 233 -22.17 -56.76 27.99
C LYS A 233 -20.93 -57.30 28.71
N ASN A 234 -20.80 -58.62 28.80
CA ASN A 234 -19.56 -59.24 29.27
C ASN A 234 -18.58 -59.39 28.10
N LEU A 235 -17.31 -59.04 28.33
CA LEU A 235 -16.23 -59.22 27.37
C LEU A 235 -15.68 -60.64 27.47
N VAL A 236 -15.80 -61.41 26.39
CA VAL A 236 -15.25 -62.76 26.28
C VAL A 236 -14.02 -62.72 25.39
N VAL A 237 -12.91 -63.32 25.83
CA VAL A 237 -11.62 -63.35 25.13
C VAL A 237 -11.12 -64.78 25.04
N ALA A 238 -10.72 -65.21 23.83
CA ALA A 238 -10.21 -66.53 23.51
C ALA A 238 -8.85 -66.41 22.81
N GLY A 239 -7.91 -67.30 23.16
CA GLY A 239 -6.60 -67.37 22.54
C GLY A 239 -6.69 -67.63 21.03
N LYS A 240 -5.83 -66.97 20.24
CA LYS A 240 -5.50 -67.45 18.89
C LYS A 240 -4.59 -68.65 19.05
N ASP A 241 -4.86 -69.71 18.31
CA ASP A 241 -4.24 -71.03 18.46
C ASP A 241 -2.71 -70.96 18.56
N ALA A 242 -2.15 -71.76 19.47
CA ALA A 242 -0.71 -71.93 19.63
C ALA A 242 -0.32 -73.17 18.83
N HIS A 243 0.37 -72.96 17.71
CA HIS A 243 0.87 -74.05 16.87
C HIS A 243 1.95 -74.87 17.60
#